data_AF-A0A432Y588-F1
#
_entry.id   AF-A0A432Y588-F1
#
_cell.length_a   1.000
_cell.length_b   1.000
_cell.length_c   1.000
_cell.angle_alpha   90.00
_cell.angle_beta   90.00
_cell.angle_gamma   90.00
#
_symmetry.space_group_name_H-M   'P 1'
#
loop_
_entity.id
_entity.type
_entity.pdbx_description
1 polymer ?
#
loop_
_entity_poly.entity_id
_entity_poly.type
_entity_poly.pdbx_seq_one_letter_code
_entity_poly.pdbx_strand_id
1 'polypeptide(L)'
;MQKRRGLILIELVIALSLLSALLLFSQHWLTQQNRNALAVNDLPVAQQMLKAIEYFWLQERRPPTSLNELISKGYIAAVWQPWPGEWRLQLSANMLRLALPATDLAVAQRTSEQVPGAHVNSTNELTLHVFEPVQLALHKRYLHRTVDVTAPEYNQMEVDLNMNGHALDNAGNVIAERVVTTSALIDQATFNQVQAASASVTDLLASNATLGSHDVVLLANRVQQLHEQWQLCLANGGCQ
;
A
#
# COMPACT_ATOMS: atom_id res chain seq x y z
N MET A 1 -95.72 -5.44 20.46
CA MET A 1 -94.29 -5.65 20.81
C MET A 1 -93.64 -6.55 19.78
N GLN A 2 -93.08 -6.02 18.70
CA GLN A 2 -92.20 -6.75 17.77
C GLN A 2 -91.63 -5.74 16.75
N LYS A 3 -90.37 -5.31 16.94
CA LYS A 3 -89.50 -4.68 15.91
C LYS A 3 -88.11 -4.27 16.46
N ARG A 4 -87.53 -5.03 17.41
CA ARG A 4 -86.14 -4.80 17.89
C ARG A 4 -85.11 -5.82 17.43
N ARG A 5 -85.52 -6.91 16.75
CA ARG A 5 -84.61 -7.97 16.29
C ARG A 5 -83.80 -7.60 15.03
N GLY A 6 -84.29 -6.70 14.19
CA GLY A 6 -83.57 -6.26 12.97
C GLY A 6 -82.42 -5.28 13.22
N LEU A 7 -82.52 -4.46 14.28
CA LEU A 7 -81.49 -3.46 14.60
C LEU A 7 -80.21 -4.10 15.17
N ILE A 8 -80.39 -5.10 16.05
CA ILE A 8 -79.28 -5.84 16.69
C ILE A 8 -78.42 -6.56 15.65
N LEU A 9 -79.03 -7.07 14.58
CA LEU A 9 -78.33 -7.82 13.53
C LEU A 9 -77.48 -6.91 12.64
N ILE A 10 -77.97 -5.72 12.31
CA ILE A 10 -77.20 -4.71 11.54
C ILE A 10 -76.04 -4.17 12.39
N GLU A 11 -76.29 -3.87 13.67
CA GLU A 11 -75.26 -3.38 14.59
C GLU A 11 -74.13 -4.40 14.80
N LEU A 12 -74.47 -5.69 14.88
CA LEU A 12 -73.48 -6.78 14.95
C LEU A 12 -72.63 -6.88 13.67
N VAL A 13 -73.24 -6.77 12.49
CA VAL A 13 -72.53 -6.82 11.20
C VAL A 13 -71.59 -5.62 11.06
N ILE A 14 -72.04 -4.42 11.44
CA ILE A 14 -71.19 -3.21 11.43
C ILE A 14 -70.02 -3.39 12.41
N ALA A 15 -70.28 -3.85 13.63
CA ALA A 15 -69.23 -4.09 14.63
C ALA A 15 -68.20 -5.13 14.14
N LEU A 16 -68.64 -6.26 13.57
CA LEU A 16 -67.76 -7.27 12.99
C LEU A 16 -66.93 -6.73 11.82
N SER A 17 -67.53 -5.90 10.97
CA SER A 17 -66.82 -5.29 9.82
C SER A 17 -65.73 -4.31 10.27
N LEU A 18 -66.02 -3.48 11.29
CA LEU A 18 -65.05 -2.56 11.87
C LEU A 18 -63.92 -3.30 12.59
N LEU A 19 -64.26 -4.37 13.31
CA LEU A 19 -63.27 -5.18 14.03
C LEU A 19 -62.36 -5.93 13.06
N SER A 20 -62.90 -6.43 11.94
CA SER A 20 -62.12 -7.05 10.87
C SER A 20 -61.18 -6.06 10.18
N ALA A 21 -61.65 -4.84 9.89
CA ALA A 21 -60.81 -3.79 9.31
C ALA A 21 -59.69 -3.37 10.25
N LEU A 22 -59.98 -3.26 11.55
CA LEU A 22 -58.99 -2.88 12.56
C LEU A 22 -57.91 -3.98 12.74
N LEU A 23 -58.30 -5.26 12.66
CA LEU A 23 -57.35 -6.38 12.66
C LEU A 23 -56.43 -6.37 11.45
N LEU A 24 -56.97 -6.14 10.24
CA LEU A 24 -56.15 -6.05 9.02
C LEU A 24 -55.15 -4.88 9.10
N PHE A 25 -55.58 -3.73 9.60
CA PHE A 25 -54.71 -2.57 9.80
C PHE A 25 -53.62 -2.85 10.83
N SER A 26 -53.96 -3.46 11.97
CA SER A 26 -52.99 -3.83 13.01
C SER A 26 -51.95 -4.84 12.50
N GLN A 27 -52.39 -5.85 11.73
CA GLN A 27 -51.49 -6.82 11.12
C GLN A 27 -50.53 -6.13 10.13
N HIS A 28 -51.03 -5.23 9.29
CA HIS A 28 -50.21 -4.45 8.36
C HIS A 28 -49.16 -3.61 9.11
N TRP A 29 -49.58 -2.88 10.14
CA TRP A 29 -48.70 -2.07 10.97
C TRP A 29 -47.59 -2.89 11.64
N LEU A 30 -47.96 -4.02 12.27
CA LEU A 30 -47.00 -4.88 12.96
C LEU A 30 -45.97 -5.47 11.99
N THR A 31 -46.41 -5.88 10.79
CA THR A 31 -45.48 -6.39 9.76
C THR A 31 -44.54 -5.29 9.26
N GLN A 32 -45.01 -4.05 9.15
CA GLN A 32 -44.16 -2.92 8.75
C GLN A 32 -43.14 -2.57 9.84
N GLN A 33 -43.54 -2.58 11.11
CA GLN A 33 -42.65 -2.33 12.23
C GLN A 33 -41.56 -3.39 12.34
N ASN A 34 -41.91 -4.68 12.20
CA ASN A 34 -40.94 -5.78 12.19
C ASN A 34 -39.96 -5.66 11.01
N ARG A 35 -40.45 -5.28 9.82
CA ARG A 35 -39.59 -5.03 8.64
C ARG A 35 -38.60 -3.88 8.86
N ASN A 36 -39.00 -2.85 9.59
CA ASN A 36 -38.12 -1.72 9.90
C ASN A 36 -37.08 -2.09 10.97
N ALA A 37 -37.46 -2.87 11.98
CA ALA A 37 -36.54 -3.30 13.04
C ALA A 37 -35.42 -4.21 12.51
N LEU A 38 -35.73 -5.09 11.56
CA LEU A 38 -34.71 -5.93 10.90
C LEU A 38 -33.70 -5.08 10.12
N ALA A 39 -34.17 -4.08 9.36
CA ALA A 39 -33.30 -3.21 8.58
C ALA A 39 -32.29 -2.41 9.43
N VAL A 40 -32.68 -1.98 10.65
CA VAL A 40 -31.80 -1.23 11.56
C VAL A 40 -30.62 -2.07 12.05
N ASN A 41 -30.78 -3.38 12.20
CA ASN A 41 -29.72 -4.26 12.67
C ASN A 41 -28.70 -4.63 11.58
N ASP A 42 -29.06 -4.51 10.31
CA ASP A 42 -28.21 -4.91 9.19
C ASP A 42 -27.12 -3.88 8.86
N LEU A 43 -27.39 -2.59 9.09
CA LEU A 43 -26.48 -1.52 8.71
C LEU A 43 -25.10 -1.60 9.41
N PRO A 44 -25.00 -1.78 10.75
CA PRO A 44 -23.71 -1.90 11.42
C PRO A 44 -22.90 -3.10 10.93
N VAL A 45 -23.55 -4.22 10.65
CA VAL A 45 -22.91 -5.46 10.19
C VAL A 45 -22.40 -5.29 8.75
N ALA A 46 -23.18 -4.64 7.87
CA ALA A 46 -22.75 -4.27 6.53
C ALA A 46 -21.51 -3.37 6.56
N GLN A 47 -21.53 -2.32 7.39
CA GLN A 47 -20.39 -1.40 7.54
C GLN A 47 -19.15 -2.09 8.10
N GLN A 48 -19.32 -3.01 9.06
CA GLN A 48 -18.21 -3.81 9.59
C GLN A 48 -17.58 -4.67 8.50
N MET A 49 -18.39 -5.34 7.67
CA MET A 49 -17.89 -6.12 6.54
C MET A 49 -17.10 -5.26 5.54
N LEU A 50 -17.62 -4.08 5.17
CA LEU A 50 -16.95 -3.16 4.25
C LEU A 50 -15.60 -2.68 4.81
N LYS A 51 -15.56 -2.28 6.09
CA LYS A 51 -14.31 -1.89 6.76
C LYS A 51 -13.30 -3.04 6.82
N ALA A 52 -13.77 -4.26 7.04
CA ALA A 52 -12.91 -5.43 7.07
C ALA A 52 -12.30 -5.74 5.69
N ILE A 53 -13.04 -5.57 4.61
CA ILE A 53 -12.51 -5.68 3.24
C ILE A 53 -11.41 -4.63 3.02
N GLU A 54 -11.66 -3.38 3.41
CA GLU A 54 -10.68 -2.30 3.28
C GLU A 54 -9.41 -2.60 4.08
N TYR A 55 -9.56 -3.02 5.33
CA TYR A 55 -8.43 -3.35 6.21
C TYR A 55 -7.67 -4.59 5.73
N PHE A 56 -8.36 -5.63 5.25
CA PHE A 56 -7.72 -6.76 4.56
C PHE A 56 -6.88 -6.28 3.39
N TRP A 57 -7.44 -5.40 2.55
CA TRP A 57 -6.74 -4.90 1.38
C TRP A 57 -5.47 -4.12 1.76
N LEU A 58 -5.55 -3.29 2.80
CA LEU A 58 -4.40 -2.57 3.36
C LEU A 58 -3.30 -3.50 3.86
N GLN A 59 -3.65 -4.54 4.63
CA GLN A 59 -2.67 -5.42 5.27
C GLN A 59 -2.06 -6.42 4.30
N GLU A 60 -2.89 -7.10 3.52
CA GLU A 60 -2.48 -8.16 2.59
C GLU A 60 -2.05 -7.60 1.22
N ARG A 61 -2.18 -6.28 1.01
CA ARG A 61 -1.83 -5.54 -0.22
C ARG A 61 -2.52 -6.06 -1.48
N ARG A 62 -3.66 -6.73 -1.33
CA ARG A 62 -4.53 -7.24 -2.40
C ARG A 62 -5.97 -7.32 -1.91
N PRO A 63 -6.97 -7.26 -2.80
CA PRO A 63 -8.36 -7.51 -2.39
C PRO A 63 -8.56 -8.99 -2.01
N PRO A 64 -9.57 -9.31 -1.19
CA PRO A 64 -9.95 -10.68 -0.91
C PRO A 64 -10.46 -11.36 -2.19
N THR A 65 -10.09 -12.63 -2.38
CA THR A 65 -10.58 -13.46 -3.50
C THR A 65 -11.97 -14.05 -3.20
N SER A 66 -12.29 -14.21 -1.92
CA SER A 66 -13.60 -14.61 -1.42
C SER A 66 -13.88 -13.95 -0.07
N LEU A 67 -15.15 -13.80 0.31
CA LEU A 67 -15.48 -13.26 1.63
C LEU A 67 -15.15 -14.21 2.78
N ASN A 68 -15.11 -15.53 2.51
CA ASN A 68 -14.69 -16.52 3.50
C ASN A 68 -13.22 -16.34 3.91
N GLU A 69 -12.41 -15.76 3.03
CA GLU A 69 -11.02 -15.40 3.33
C GLU A 69 -10.94 -14.45 4.54
N LEU A 70 -11.85 -13.48 4.61
CA LEU A 70 -11.95 -12.52 5.72
C LEU A 70 -12.24 -13.22 7.05
N ILE A 71 -13.09 -14.26 7.03
CA ILE A 71 -13.39 -15.08 8.22
C ILE A 71 -12.17 -15.90 8.61
N SER A 72 -11.58 -16.63 7.66
CA SER A 72 -10.44 -17.53 7.91
C SER A 72 -9.22 -16.82 8.49
N LYS A 73 -9.06 -15.54 8.14
CA LYS A 73 -7.97 -14.66 8.58
C LYS A 73 -8.33 -13.84 9.83
N GLY A 74 -9.56 -13.95 10.33
CA GLY A 74 -9.99 -13.32 11.57
C GLY A 74 -10.34 -11.83 11.44
N TYR A 75 -10.60 -11.32 10.23
CA TYR A 75 -11.01 -9.92 10.03
C TYR A 75 -12.47 -9.67 10.42
N ILE A 76 -13.32 -10.68 10.25
CA ILE A 76 -14.74 -10.67 10.65
C ILE A 76 -15.14 -12.04 11.20
N ALA A 77 -16.14 -12.06 12.09
CA ALA A 77 -16.71 -13.30 12.61
C ALA A 77 -17.67 -13.97 11.61
N ALA A 78 -18.42 -13.16 10.86
CA ALA A 78 -19.40 -13.62 9.88
C ALA A 78 -19.51 -12.62 8.72
N VAL A 79 -19.85 -13.14 7.55
CA VAL A 79 -20.17 -12.31 6.38
C VAL A 79 -21.60 -11.78 6.53
N TRP A 80 -21.79 -10.49 6.26
CA TRP A 80 -23.11 -9.91 6.23
C TRP A 80 -23.94 -10.51 5.09
N GLN A 81 -25.12 -11.03 5.42
CA GLN A 81 -25.99 -11.71 4.46
C GLN A 81 -27.45 -11.29 4.72
N PRO A 82 -27.92 -10.22 4.05
CA PRO A 82 -29.25 -9.65 4.30
C PRO A 82 -30.38 -10.55 3.79
N TRP A 83 -30.10 -11.46 2.86
CA TRP A 83 -31.03 -12.48 2.37
C TRP A 83 -30.25 -13.68 1.79
N PRO A 84 -30.92 -14.83 1.53
CA PRO A 84 -30.27 -16.01 0.97
C PRO A 84 -29.67 -15.74 -0.42
N GLY A 85 -28.43 -16.15 -0.63
CA GLY A 85 -27.70 -15.96 -1.89
C GLY A 85 -26.21 -15.81 -1.65
N GLU A 86 -25.40 -15.99 -2.69
CA GLU A 86 -23.95 -15.87 -2.58
C GLU A 86 -23.45 -14.52 -3.12
N TRP A 87 -22.54 -13.90 -2.39
CA TRP A 87 -21.82 -12.72 -2.85
C TRP A 87 -20.86 -13.09 -3.98
N ARG A 88 -21.03 -12.45 -5.13
CA ARG A 88 -20.08 -12.55 -6.25
C ARG A 88 -19.12 -11.38 -6.21
N LEU A 89 -17.83 -11.69 -6.20
CA LEU A 89 -16.77 -10.70 -6.15
C LEU A 89 -16.18 -10.52 -7.55
N GLN A 90 -16.10 -9.28 -8.00
CA GLN A 90 -15.48 -8.92 -9.27
C GLN A 90 -14.52 -7.76 -9.04
N LEU A 91 -13.23 -8.00 -9.29
CA LEU A 91 -12.23 -6.95 -9.30
C LEU A 91 -12.26 -6.23 -10.65
N SER A 92 -12.42 -4.91 -10.63
CA SER A 92 -12.38 -4.06 -11.81
C SER A 92 -11.46 -2.87 -11.55
N ALA A 93 -10.32 -2.84 -12.23
CA ALA A 93 -9.27 -1.83 -12.04
C ALA A 93 -8.84 -1.70 -10.56
N ASN A 94 -9.26 -0.62 -9.90
CA ASN A 94 -8.94 -0.26 -8.51
C ASN A 94 -10.16 -0.39 -7.58
N MET A 95 -11.13 -1.24 -7.93
CA MET A 95 -12.37 -1.38 -7.19
C MET A 95 -12.80 -2.85 -7.12
N LEU A 96 -13.15 -3.30 -5.93
CA LEU A 96 -13.83 -4.55 -5.71
C LEU A 96 -15.35 -4.32 -5.73
N ARG A 97 -16.03 -4.94 -6.69
CA ARG A 97 -17.49 -4.98 -6.76
C ARG A 97 -17.99 -6.25 -6.09
N LEU A 98 -18.94 -6.11 -5.16
CA LEU A 98 -19.65 -7.22 -4.55
C LEU A 98 -21.09 -7.19 -5.03
N ALA A 99 -21.58 -8.28 -5.62
CA ALA A 99 -22.95 -8.37 -6.13
C ALA A 99 -23.71 -9.53 -5.45
N LEU A 100 -24.91 -9.24 -4.95
CA LEU A 100 -25.82 -10.21 -4.34
C LEU A 100 -27.20 -10.11 -5.02
N PRO A 101 -27.68 -11.19 -5.68
CA PRO A 101 -29.01 -11.20 -6.29
C PRO A 101 -30.10 -10.97 -5.23
N ALA A 102 -30.98 -9.99 -5.42
CA ALA A 102 -32.02 -9.68 -4.45
C ALA A 102 -33.24 -10.59 -4.61
N THR A 103 -33.77 -11.07 -3.48
CA THR A 103 -35.05 -11.80 -3.46
C THR A 103 -36.26 -10.86 -3.58
N ASP A 104 -36.10 -9.61 -3.12
CA ASP A 104 -37.12 -8.55 -3.17
C ASP A 104 -36.45 -7.22 -3.54
N LEU A 105 -36.88 -6.63 -4.65
CA LEU A 105 -36.36 -5.37 -5.16
C LEU A 105 -36.57 -4.22 -4.16
N ALA A 106 -37.72 -4.16 -3.48
CA ALA A 106 -38.04 -3.08 -2.54
C ALA A 106 -37.17 -3.15 -1.27
N VAL A 107 -36.72 -4.35 -0.88
CA VAL A 107 -35.77 -4.53 0.21
C VAL A 107 -34.36 -4.13 -0.23
N ALA A 108 -33.93 -4.54 -1.42
CA ALA A 108 -32.63 -4.17 -1.95
C ALA A 108 -32.48 -2.66 -2.15
N GLN A 109 -33.53 -1.98 -2.65
CA GLN A 109 -33.54 -0.52 -2.82
C GLN A 109 -33.35 0.20 -1.49
N ARG A 110 -34.16 -0.12 -0.47
CA ARG A 110 -34.01 0.45 0.88
C ARG A 110 -32.64 0.14 1.49
N THR A 111 -32.12 -1.06 1.28
CA THR A 111 -30.78 -1.43 1.78
C THR A 111 -29.71 -0.58 1.10
N SER A 112 -29.83 -0.34 -0.20
CA SER A 112 -28.89 0.49 -0.97
C SER A 112 -28.88 1.96 -0.54
N GLU A 113 -30.01 2.47 -0.05
CA GLU A 113 -30.11 3.83 0.50
C GLU A 113 -29.42 3.97 1.85
N GLN A 114 -29.26 2.87 2.60
CA GLN A 114 -28.67 2.88 3.94
C GLN A 114 -27.18 2.56 3.94
N VAL A 115 -26.73 1.69 3.03
CA VAL A 115 -25.35 1.22 2.97
C VAL A 115 -24.53 2.11 2.02
N PRO A 116 -23.45 2.78 2.49
CA PRO A 116 -22.63 3.63 1.62
C PRO A 116 -22.02 2.84 0.45
N GLY A 117 -22.08 3.43 -0.75
CA GLY A 117 -21.54 2.81 -1.97
C GLY A 117 -22.35 1.62 -2.50
N ALA A 118 -23.52 1.35 -1.92
CA ALA A 118 -24.47 0.37 -2.42
C ALA A 118 -25.37 0.98 -3.50
N HIS A 119 -25.74 0.16 -4.49
CA HIS A 119 -26.76 0.49 -5.48
C HIS A 119 -27.45 -0.78 -5.95
N VAL A 120 -28.66 -0.66 -6.49
CA VAL A 120 -29.37 -1.77 -7.15
C VAL A 120 -29.26 -1.60 -8.65
N ASN A 121 -28.84 -2.64 -9.35
CA ASN A 121 -28.74 -2.62 -10.80
C ASN A 121 -30.06 -3.00 -11.49
N SER A 122 -30.11 -2.90 -12.83
CA SER A 122 -31.29 -3.24 -13.63
C SER A 122 -31.67 -4.73 -13.60
N THR A 123 -30.79 -5.60 -13.11
CA THR A 123 -31.02 -7.04 -12.94
C THR A 123 -31.43 -7.42 -11.51
N ASN A 124 -31.85 -6.43 -10.70
CA ASN A 124 -32.29 -6.62 -9.32
C ASN A 124 -31.20 -7.21 -8.39
N GLU A 125 -29.96 -6.78 -8.54
CA GLU A 125 -28.86 -7.19 -7.67
C GLU A 125 -28.40 -6.02 -6.82
N LEU A 126 -28.23 -6.26 -5.52
CA LEU A 126 -27.56 -5.33 -4.64
C LEU A 126 -26.07 -5.38 -4.94
N THR A 127 -25.51 -4.24 -5.33
CA THR A 127 -24.11 -4.12 -5.70
C THR A 127 -23.43 -3.12 -4.77
N LEU A 128 -22.34 -3.54 -4.13
CA LEU A 128 -21.47 -2.72 -3.29
C LEU A 128 -20.16 -2.44 -4.02
N HIS A 129 -19.66 -1.21 -3.89
CA HIS A 129 -18.38 -0.81 -4.43
C HIS A 129 -17.40 -0.48 -3.30
N VAL A 130 -16.28 -1.20 -3.27
CA VAL A 130 -15.16 -0.93 -2.35
C VAL A 130 -13.95 -0.52 -3.20
N PHE A 131 -13.51 0.73 -3.04
CA PHE A 131 -12.34 1.25 -3.74
C PHE A 131 -11.04 0.80 -3.07
N GLU A 132 -9.97 0.68 -3.86
CA GLU A 132 -8.62 0.46 -3.35
C GLU A 132 -8.26 1.57 -2.37
N PRO A 133 -7.80 1.24 -1.14
CA PRO A 133 -7.38 2.22 -0.16
C PRO A 133 -6.34 3.19 -0.72
N VAL A 134 -6.56 4.49 -0.55
CA VAL A 134 -5.72 5.56 -1.12
C VAL A 134 -4.26 5.41 -0.68
N GLN A 135 -3.99 4.91 0.53
CA GLN A 135 -2.64 4.68 1.05
C GLN A 135 -1.83 3.71 0.19
N LEU A 136 -2.48 2.69 -0.40
CA LEU A 136 -1.84 1.75 -1.33
C LEU A 136 -1.63 2.38 -2.71
N ALA A 137 -2.60 3.15 -3.19
CA ALA A 137 -2.48 3.87 -4.44
C ALA A 137 -1.33 4.90 -4.40
N LEU A 138 -1.17 5.58 -3.26
CA LEU A 138 -0.05 6.49 -3.02
C LEU A 138 1.28 5.74 -2.92
N HIS A 139 1.34 4.60 -2.23
CA HIS A 139 2.56 3.78 -2.20
C HIS A 139 3.00 3.34 -3.60
N LYS A 140 2.06 2.91 -4.46
CA LYS A 140 2.38 2.53 -5.84
C LYS A 140 2.89 3.72 -6.66
N ARG A 141 2.31 4.90 -6.50
CA ARG A 141 2.70 6.11 -7.26
C ARG A 141 3.98 6.77 -6.78
N TYR A 142 4.22 6.84 -5.47
CA TYR A 142 5.32 7.61 -4.90
C TYR A 142 6.55 6.75 -4.55
N LEU A 143 6.42 5.41 -4.55
CA LEU A 143 7.54 4.47 -4.46
C LEU A 143 7.54 3.58 -5.71
N HIS A 144 7.75 4.17 -6.88
CA HIS A 144 8.04 3.41 -8.10
C HIS A 144 9.40 2.71 -7.92
N ARG A 145 9.36 1.46 -7.45
CA ARG A 145 10.55 0.61 -7.26
C ARG A 145 10.95 -0.17 -8.52
N THR A 146 10.18 -0.03 -9.59
CA THR A 146 10.39 -0.73 -10.86
C THR A 146 10.37 0.28 -11.98
N VAL A 147 11.43 0.24 -12.79
CA VAL A 147 11.61 1.09 -13.97
C VAL A 147 10.41 0.89 -14.90
N ASP A 148 9.61 1.94 -15.11
CA ASP A 148 8.60 1.98 -16.16
C ASP A 148 9.25 2.47 -17.46
N VAL A 149 9.52 1.53 -18.37
CA VAL A 149 10.17 1.84 -19.65
C VAL A 149 9.30 2.75 -20.54
N THR A 150 7.98 2.77 -20.30
CA THR A 150 7.02 3.55 -21.11
C THR A 150 6.81 4.97 -20.60
N ALA A 151 7.19 5.27 -19.36
CA ALA A 151 7.11 6.58 -18.73
C ALA A 151 8.41 6.89 -17.95
N PRO A 152 9.51 7.18 -18.65
CA PRO A 152 10.83 7.39 -18.04
C PRO A 152 10.86 8.55 -17.04
N GLU A 153 10.00 9.55 -17.20
CA GLU A 153 9.82 10.66 -16.27
C GLU A 153 9.44 10.22 -14.85
N TYR A 154 8.79 9.06 -14.69
CA TYR A 154 8.45 8.50 -13.37
C TYR A 154 9.61 7.75 -12.71
N ASN A 155 10.65 7.44 -13.48
CA ASN A 155 11.87 6.80 -12.98
C ASN A 155 12.95 7.83 -12.62
N GLN A 156 12.71 9.11 -12.90
CA GLN A 156 13.61 10.20 -12.60
C GLN A 156 13.13 10.88 -11.31
N MET A 157 14.03 11.02 -10.35
CA MET A 157 13.74 11.75 -9.11
C MET A 157 14.48 13.08 -9.16
N GLU A 158 13.80 14.13 -9.60
CA GLU A 158 14.31 15.51 -9.55
C GLU A 158 14.02 16.13 -8.17
N VAL A 159 14.66 15.61 -7.11
CA VAL A 159 14.52 16.20 -5.77
C VAL A 159 15.85 16.26 -5.03
N ASP A 160 15.99 17.28 -4.19
CA ASP A 160 17.02 17.36 -3.16
C ASP A 160 16.69 16.30 -2.08
N LEU A 161 17.42 15.19 -2.12
CA LEU A 161 17.27 14.10 -1.16
C LEU A 161 18.01 14.46 0.13
N ASN A 162 17.30 15.11 1.07
CA ASN A 162 17.79 15.21 2.44
C ASN A 162 17.55 13.88 3.18
N MET A 163 18.60 13.08 3.29
CA MET A 163 18.54 11.79 3.97
C MET A 163 18.60 11.87 5.50
N ASN A 164 18.73 13.06 6.11
CA ASN A 164 18.71 13.30 7.56
C ASN A 164 19.55 12.30 8.40
N GLY A 165 20.70 11.86 7.87
CA GLY A 165 21.59 10.90 8.54
C GLY A 165 21.25 9.42 8.33
N HIS A 166 20.31 9.08 7.44
CA HIS A 166 20.08 7.70 7.02
C HIS A 166 21.17 7.22 6.05
N ALA A 167 21.50 5.92 6.12
CA ALA A 167 22.50 5.29 5.27
C ALA A 167 21.93 4.96 3.87
N LEU A 168 22.79 5.03 2.86
CA LEU A 168 22.56 4.44 1.54
C LEU A 168 23.30 3.09 1.49
N ASP A 169 22.57 2.00 1.69
CA ASP A 169 23.11 0.65 1.61
C ASP A 169 22.72 -0.04 0.28
N ASN A 170 23.55 -0.98 -0.19
CA ASN A 170 23.31 -1.76 -1.41
C ASN A 170 23.12 -0.93 -2.70
N ALA A 171 23.76 0.23 -2.82
CA ALA A 171 23.83 0.96 -4.08
C ALA A 171 24.81 0.25 -5.03
N GLY A 172 24.31 -0.25 -6.17
CA GLY A 172 25.15 -0.94 -7.16
C GLY A 172 26.18 0.00 -7.80
N ASN A 173 25.71 1.10 -8.37
CA ASN A 173 26.56 2.14 -8.97
C ASN A 173 26.05 3.52 -8.52
N VAL A 174 26.99 4.40 -8.13
CA VAL A 174 26.71 5.82 -7.89
C VAL A 174 27.51 6.63 -8.90
N ILE A 175 26.80 7.27 -9.84
CA ILE A 175 27.41 8.15 -10.83
C ILE A 175 27.10 9.58 -10.39
N ALA A 176 28.14 10.34 -10.05
CA ALA A 176 28.03 11.72 -9.59
C ALA A 176 29.09 12.58 -10.25
N GLU A 177 28.74 13.80 -10.62
CA GLU A 177 29.70 14.82 -11.09
C GLU A 177 30.59 15.30 -9.94
N ARG A 178 30.02 15.42 -8.73
CA ARG A 178 30.73 15.86 -7.54
C ARG A 178 30.26 15.10 -6.30
N VAL A 179 31.20 14.57 -5.54
CA VAL A 179 30.99 13.99 -4.21
C VAL A 179 31.73 14.85 -3.19
N VAL A 180 31.01 15.37 -2.18
CA VAL A 180 31.60 16.12 -1.07
C VAL A 180 31.34 15.34 0.20
N THR A 181 32.41 14.89 0.85
CA THR A 181 32.33 14.12 2.09
C THR A 181 33.42 14.56 3.06
N THR A 182 33.19 14.37 4.36
CA THR A 182 34.18 14.60 5.42
C THR A 182 35.12 13.40 5.58
N SER A 183 34.64 12.19 5.30
CA SER A 183 35.42 10.96 5.36
C SER A 183 34.91 9.96 4.34
N ALA A 184 35.82 9.16 3.79
CA ALA A 184 35.49 8.05 2.91
C ALA A 184 36.40 6.87 3.25
N LEU A 185 35.81 5.70 3.45
CA LEU A 185 36.52 4.44 3.50
C LEU A 185 36.28 3.74 2.17
N ILE A 186 37.34 3.52 1.41
CA ILE A 186 37.27 2.96 0.06
C ILE A 186 38.29 1.84 -0.03
N ASP A 187 37.82 0.62 -0.30
CA ASP A 187 38.69 -0.55 -0.43
C ASP A 187 39.53 -0.49 -1.71
N GLN A 188 38.91 -0.03 -2.80
CA GLN A 188 39.57 0.15 -4.09
C GLN A 188 39.03 1.39 -4.80
N ALA A 189 39.93 2.27 -5.23
CA ALA A 189 39.60 3.42 -6.05
C ALA A 189 40.64 3.60 -7.15
N THR A 190 40.15 3.94 -8.34
CA THR A 190 40.98 4.34 -9.48
C THR A 190 40.74 5.82 -9.74
N PHE A 191 41.79 6.62 -9.64
CA PHE A 191 41.73 8.05 -9.91
C PHE A 191 42.62 8.38 -11.10
N ASN A 192 42.13 9.23 -11.99
CA ASN A 192 42.97 9.81 -13.05
C ASN A 192 43.88 10.91 -12.49
N GLN A 193 43.40 11.64 -11.48
CA GLN A 193 44.12 12.70 -10.80
C GLN A 193 43.66 12.77 -9.35
N VAL A 194 44.61 12.94 -8.43
CA VAL A 194 44.36 13.21 -7.02
C VAL A 194 45.08 14.50 -6.64
N GLN A 195 44.36 15.46 -6.08
CA GLN A 195 44.93 16.67 -5.49
C GLN A 195 44.58 16.68 -4.01
N ALA A 196 45.61 16.69 -3.16
CA ALA A 196 45.44 16.72 -1.72
C ALA A 196 46.37 17.77 -1.11
N ALA A 197 45.92 18.45 -0.05
CA ALA A 197 46.76 19.38 0.71
C ALA A 197 47.84 18.64 1.51
N SER A 198 47.51 17.43 1.97
CA SER A 198 48.42 16.50 2.63
C SER A 198 48.00 15.07 2.31
N ALA A 199 48.97 14.16 2.27
CA ALA A 199 48.73 12.73 2.11
C ALA A 199 49.61 11.97 3.10
N SER A 200 49.01 11.03 3.83
CA SER A 200 49.73 10.05 4.64
C SER A 200 49.46 8.69 4.02
N VAL A 201 50.51 8.08 3.49
CA VAL A 201 50.45 6.81 2.77
C VAL A 201 51.35 5.82 3.50
N THR A 202 50.82 4.66 3.84
CA THR A 202 51.60 3.59 4.48
C THR A 202 52.50 2.92 3.45
N ASP A 203 51.91 2.50 2.32
CA ASP A 203 52.61 1.87 1.21
C ASP A 203 52.25 2.58 -0.10
N LEU A 204 53.26 3.05 -0.81
CA LEU A 204 53.09 3.63 -2.14
C LEU A 204 53.79 2.74 -3.17
N LEU A 205 52.98 2.05 -3.98
CA LEU A 205 53.47 1.30 -5.14
C LEU A 205 53.24 2.14 -6.39
N ALA A 206 54.32 2.72 -6.93
CA ALA A 206 54.28 3.51 -8.14
C ALA A 206 55.29 2.95 -9.16
N SER A 207 54.81 2.67 -10.38
CA SER A 207 55.70 2.26 -11.47
C SER A 207 56.55 3.42 -11.98
N ASN A 208 56.00 4.63 -11.95
CA ASN A 208 56.66 5.89 -12.29
C ASN A 208 56.25 6.93 -11.24
N ALA A 209 57.23 7.57 -10.60
CA ALA A 209 56.99 8.65 -9.66
C ALA A 209 57.93 9.81 -9.99
N THR A 210 57.38 11.00 -10.17
CA THR A 210 58.15 12.23 -10.34
C THR A 210 57.89 13.18 -9.17
N LEU A 211 58.95 13.66 -8.55
CA LEU A 211 58.89 14.63 -7.45
C LEU A 211 59.62 15.89 -7.88
N GLY A 212 58.90 17.01 -8.01
CA GLY A 212 59.50 18.30 -8.36
C GLY A 212 60.35 18.23 -9.63
N SER A 213 59.86 17.55 -10.68
CA SER A 213 60.55 17.26 -11.96
C SER A 213 61.70 16.23 -11.93
N HIS A 214 61.98 15.59 -10.79
CA HIS A 214 62.94 14.49 -10.71
C HIS A 214 62.24 13.13 -10.72
N ASP A 215 62.74 12.21 -11.53
CA ASP A 215 62.34 10.80 -11.47
C ASP A 215 62.87 10.16 -10.18
N VAL A 216 61.96 9.70 -9.33
CA VAL A 216 62.27 9.09 -8.04
C VAL A 216 63.04 7.77 -8.22
N VAL A 217 62.74 7.01 -9.28
CA VAL A 217 63.43 5.75 -9.60
C VAL A 217 64.88 6.06 -9.98
N LEU A 218 65.09 7.07 -10.81
CA LEU A 218 66.44 7.52 -11.18
C LEU A 218 67.22 8.00 -9.96
N LEU A 219 66.58 8.75 -9.05
CA LEU A 219 67.20 9.22 -7.81
C LEU A 219 67.59 8.05 -6.90
N ALA A 220 66.70 7.07 -6.71
CA ALA A 220 66.97 5.87 -5.92
C ALA A 220 68.18 5.08 -6.47
N ASN A 221 68.21 4.86 -7.79
CA ASN A 221 69.33 4.17 -8.46
C ASN A 221 70.64 4.94 -8.29
N ARG A 222 70.61 6.27 -8.36
CA ARG A 222 71.80 7.11 -8.19
C ARG A 222 72.32 7.09 -6.75
N VAL A 223 71.43 7.09 -5.76
CA VAL A 223 71.80 6.94 -4.34
C VAL A 223 72.45 5.58 -4.10
N GLN A 224 71.89 4.51 -4.68
CA GLN A 224 72.47 3.17 -4.56
C GLN A 224 73.85 3.08 -5.23
N GLN A 225 74.01 3.65 -6.43
CA GLN A 225 75.30 3.71 -7.11
C GLN A 225 76.34 4.49 -6.29
N LEU A 226 75.96 5.63 -5.71
CA LEU A 226 76.84 6.40 -4.83
C LEU A 226 77.22 5.61 -3.57
N HIS A 227 76.28 4.83 -3.01
CA HIS A 227 76.57 3.95 -1.88
C HIS A 227 77.60 2.88 -2.25
N GLU A 228 77.45 2.22 -3.39
CA GLU A 228 78.41 1.21 -3.87
C GLU A 228 79.80 1.80 -4.13
N GLN A 229 79.87 2.98 -4.75
CA GLN A 229 81.13 3.69 -4.99
C GLN A 229 81.81 4.10 -3.68
N TRP A 230 81.04 4.57 -2.70
CA TRP A 230 81.54 4.90 -1.37
C TRP A 230 82.15 3.67 -0.66
N GLN A 231 81.45 2.54 -0.70
CA GLN A 231 81.96 1.28 -0.12
C GLN A 231 83.26 0.82 -0.78
N LEU A 232 83.37 0.92 -2.12
CA LEU A 232 84.60 0.61 -2.85
C LEU A 232 85.75 1.55 -2.48
N CYS A 233 85.46 2.84 -2.29
CA CYS A 233 86.47 3.82 -1.91
C CYS A 233 87.01 3.58 -0.49
N LEU A 234 86.13 3.23 0.46
CA LEU A 234 86.51 2.80 1.82
C LEU A 234 87.38 1.55 1.78
N ALA A 235 87.00 0.54 1.00
CA ALA A 235 87.74 -0.72 0.87
C ALA A 235 89.17 -0.51 0.31
N ASN A 236 89.35 0.48 -0.57
CA ASN A 236 90.64 0.81 -1.17
C ASN A 236 91.48 1.81 -0.34
N GLY A 237 90.99 2.23 0.84
CA GLY A 237 91.68 3.18 1.72
C GLY A 237 91.78 4.62 1.18
N GLY A 238 91.00 4.94 0.14
CA GLY A 238 91.06 6.24 -0.55
C GLY A 238 90.09 7.29 0.02
N CYS A 239 89.05 6.86 0.74
CA CYS A 239 88.09 7.73 1.41
C CYS A 239 88.23 7.55 2.93
N GLN A 240 88.43 8.64 3.67
CA GLN A 240 88.36 8.72 5.14
C GLN A 240 87.28 9.72 5.55
#